data_AF-A0A5C0XNX7-F1
#
_entry.id   AF-A0A5C0XNX7-F1
#
_cell.length_a   1.000
_cell.length_b   1.000
_cell.length_c   1.000
_cell.angle_alpha   90.00
_cell.angle_beta   90.00
_cell.angle_gamma   90.00
#
_symmetry.space_group_name_H-M   'P 1'
#
loop_
_entity.id
_entity.type
_entity.pdbx_description
1 polymer ?
#
loop_
_entity_poly.entity_id
_entity_poly.type
_entity_poly.pdbx_seq_one_letter_code
_entity_poly.pdbx_strand_id
1 'polypeptide(L)' 'MGKLERLLELIKEGKSLDDIMKELRVSREEVKGMLEILKALDYIEEVEAESCNNCPLKEVCGGGCVRIGIKAYVPKFKS' A
#
# COMPACT_ATOMS: atom_id res chain seq x y z
N MET A 1 -5.41 -18.44 0.63
CA MET A 1 -4.76 -17.12 0.76
C MET A 1 -5.64 -16.24 1.62
N GLY A 2 -5.11 -15.73 2.73
CA GLY A 2 -5.79 -14.75 3.57
C GLY A 2 -5.84 -13.37 2.91
N LYS A 3 -6.76 -12.51 3.36
CA LYS A 3 -6.92 -11.15 2.82
C LYS A 3 -5.64 -10.30 2.97
N LEU A 4 -4.88 -10.48 4.07
CA LEU A 4 -3.64 -9.73 4.33
C LEU A 4 -2.52 -10.08 3.34
N GLU A 5 -2.35 -11.36 3.04
CA GLU A 5 -1.37 -11.82 2.04
C GLU A 5 -1.71 -11.25 0.67
N ARG A 6 -2.99 -11.31 0.29
CA ARG A 6 -3.45 -10.75 -0.98
C ARG A 6 -3.29 -9.23 -1.04
N LEU A 7 -3.58 -8.51 0.04
CA LEU A 7 -3.34 -7.07 0.12
C LEU A 7 -1.87 -6.74 -0.14
N LEU A 8 -0.96 -7.49 0.47
CA LEU A 8 0.47 -7.30 0.30
C LEU A 8 0.91 -7.51 -1.16
N GLU A 9 0.37 -8.52 -1.85
CA GLU A 9 0.60 -8.72 -3.29
C GLU A 9 0.09 -7.52 -4.11
N LEU A 10 -1.13 -7.05 -3.85
CA LEU A 10 -1.71 -5.92 -4.57
C LEU A 10 -0.91 -4.61 -4.36
N ILE A 11 -0.38 -4.40 -3.16
CA ILE A 11 0.55 -3.29 -2.89
C ILE A 11 1.82 -3.45 -3.74
N LYS A 12 2.40 -4.66 -3.80
CA LYS A 12 3.59 -4.94 -4.64
C LYS A 12 3.32 -4.71 -6.13
N GLU A 13 2.12 -5.04 -6.60
CA GLU A 13 1.66 -4.78 -7.96
C GLU A 13 1.38 -3.30 -8.24
N GLY A 14 1.44 -2.42 -7.22
CA GLY A 14 1.16 -0.99 -7.36
C GLY A 14 -0.32 -0.67 -7.61
N LYS A 15 -1.22 -1.54 -7.18
CA LYS A 15 -2.67 -1.34 -7.36
C LYS A 15 -3.14 -0.12 -6.56
N SER A 16 -4.15 0.57 -7.09
CA SER A 16 -4.76 1.68 -6.37
C SER A 16 -5.58 1.20 -5.17
N LEU A 17 -5.86 2.09 -4.22
CA LEU A 17 -6.74 1.78 -3.09
C LEU A 17 -8.13 1.30 -3.56
N ASP A 18 -8.68 1.93 -4.59
CA ASP A 18 -9.98 1.56 -5.16
C ASP A 18 -9.95 0.16 -5.77
N ASP A 19 -8.88 -0.21 -6.47
CA ASP A 19 -8.71 -1.56 -7.02
C ASP A 19 -8.59 -2.60 -5.90
N ILE A 20 -7.82 -2.28 -4.86
CA ILE A 20 -7.65 -3.14 -3.69
C ILE A 20 -8.99 -3.37 -2.99
N MET A 21 -9.77 -2.31 -2.77
CA MET A 21 -11.10 -2.41 -2.15
C MET A 21 -12.04 -3.29 -2.98
N LYS A 22 -12.00 -3.15 -4.32
CA LYS A 22 -12.80 -3.97 -5.24
C LYS A 22 -12.36 -5.43 -5.24
N GLU A 23 -11.07 -5.72 -5.33
CA GLU A 23 -10.54 -7.09 -5.36
C GLU A 23 -10.77 -7.82 -4.04
N LEU A 24 -10.51 -7.15 -2.93
CA LEU A 24 -10.66 -7.75 -1.59
C LEU A 24 -12.10 -7.73 -1.09
N ARG A 25 -13.00 -7.00 -1.75
CA ARG A 25 -14.40 -6.78 -1.37
C ARG A 25 -14.51 -6.30 0.09
N VAL A 26 -13.75 -5.28 0.41
CA VAL A 26 -13.65 -4.71 1.76
C VAL A 26 -13.85 -3.21 1.72
N SER A 27 -14.26 -2.66 2.86
CA SER A 27 -14.38 -1.21 3.05
C SER A 27 -13.01 -0.53 3.12
N ARG A 28 -13.00 0.80 2.94
CA ARG A 28 -11.78 1.61 3.13
C ARG A 28 -11.22 1.49 4.55
N GLU A 29 -12.08 1.37 5.55
CA GLU A 29 -11.67 1.21 6.95
C GLU A 29 -11.00 -0.14 7.20
N GLU A 30 -11.53 -1.21 6.60
CA GLU A 30 -10.88 -2.52 6.64
C GLU A 30 -9.50 -2.49 5.98
N VAL A 31 -9.36 -1.88 4.79
CA VAL A 31 -8.04 -1.77 4.15
C VAL A 31 -7.06 -1.00 5.04
N LYS A 32 -7.49 0.10 5.67
CA LYS A 32 -6.65 0.82 6.63
C LYS A 32 -6.22 -0.07 7.80
N GLY A 33 -7.16 -0.80 8.41
CA GLY A 33 -6.83 -1.72 9.50
C GLY A 33 -5.82 -2.80 9.08
N MET A 34 -5.99 -3.33 7.86
CA MET A 34 -5.06 -4.30 7.28
C MET A 34 -3.67 -3.70 7.02
N LEU A 35 -3.59 -2.45 6.55
CA LEU A 35 -2.32 -1.75 6.35
C LEU A 35 -1.61 -1.46 7.68
N GLU A 36 -2.34 -1.07 8.73
CA GLU A 36 -1.75 -0.88 10.05
C GLU A 36 -1.17 -2.18 10.60
N ILE A 37 -1.83 -3.33 10.36
CA ILE A 37 -1.28 -4.65 10.70
C ILE A 37 0.01 -4.92 9.91
N LEU A 38 0.01 -4.72 8.59
CA LEU A 38 1.21 -4.93 7.77
C LEU A 38 2.36 -4.00 8.16
N LYS A 39 2.06 -2.76 8.55
CA LYS A 39 3.02 -1.77 9.06
C LYS A 39 3.60 -2.20 10.40
N ALA A 40 2.76 -2.68 11.32
CA ALA A 40 3.21 -3.19 12.63
C ALA A 40 4.10 -4.44 12.50
N LEU A 41 3.89 -5.22 11.45
CA LEU A 41 4.71 -6.38 11.09
C LEU A 41 5.97 -6.01 10.26
N ASP A 42 6.22 -4.71 10.05
CA ASP A 42 7.33 -4.16 9.25
C ASP A 42 7.37 -4.63 7.78
N TYR A 43 6.25 -5.12 7.24
CA TYR A 43 6.16 -5.52 5.82
C TYR A 43 6.04 -4.32 4.88
N ILE A 44 5.52 -3.20 5.38
CA ILE A 44 5.32 -1.97 4.62
C ILE A 44 5.74 -0.75 5.45
N GLU A 45 6.18 0.31 4.77
CA GLU A 45 6.45 1.62 5.32
C GLU A 45 5.35 2.60 4.93
N GLU A 46 4.96 3.47 5.85
CA GLU A 46 4.11 4.62 5.55
C GLU A 46 5.01 5.82 5.24
N VAL A 47 4.79 6.44 4.08
CA VAL A 47 5.46 7.67 3.66
C VAL A 47 4.41 8.75 3.37
N GLU A 48 4.72 10.00 3.71
CA GLU A 48 3.91 11.14 3.30
C GLU A 48 4.14 11.43 1.82
N ALA A 49 3.06 11.48 1.04
CA ALA A 49 3.15 11.74 -0.38
C ALA A 49 2.04 12.70 -0.81
N GLU A 50 2.43 13.91 -1.23
CA GLU A 50 1.53 14.90 -1.81
C GLU A 50 1.09 14.50 -3.23
N SER A 51 1.93 13.76 -3.97
CA SER A 51 1.64 13.16 -5.27
C SER A 51 2.71 12.13 -5.67
N CYS A 52 2.48 11.29 -6.71
CA CYS A 52 3.55 10.44 -7.30
C CYS A 52 4.78 11.26 -7.69
N ASN A 53 4.53 12.48 -8.19
CA ASN A 53 5.55 13.33 -8.78
C ASN A 53 6.46 13.96 -7.73
N ASN A 54 5.98 14.13 -6.50
CA ASN A 54 6.72 14.66 -5.36
C ASN A 54 7.06 13.59 -4.32
N CYS A 55 6.79 12.31 -4.60
CA CYS A 55 7.13 11.24 -3.67
C CYS A 55 8.66 11.08 -3.63
N PRO A 56 9.31 11.10 -2.45
CA PRO A 56 10.76 10.91 -2.32
C PRO A 56 11.25 9.60 -2.95
N LEU A 57 10.35 8.62 -3.08
CA LEU A 57 10.62 7.31 -3.64
C LEU A 57 10.24 7.20 -5.12
N LYS A 58 9.84 8.28 -5.80
CA LYS A 58 9.38 8.28 -7.20
C LYS A 58 10.32 7.54 -8.15
N GLU A 59 11.63 7.75 -8.00
CA GLU A 59 12.65 7.19 -8.89
C GLU A 59 12.84 5.68 -8.71
N VAL A 60 12.51 5.15 -7.52
CA VAL A 60 12.77 3.74 -7.15
C VAL A 60 11.48 2.92 -7.07
N CYS A 61 10.35 3.56 -6.73
CA CYS A 61 9.05 2.93 -6.49
C CYS A 61 8.35 2.49 -7.78
N GLY A 62 8.56 3.19 -8.91
CA GLY A 62 7.91 2.85 -10.18
C GLY A 62 6.38 2.91 -10.15
N GLY A 63 5.76 3.45 -9.09
CA GLY A 63 4.31 3.44 -8.87
C GLY A 63 3.78 2.30 -7.98
N GLY A 64 4.65 1.49 -7.38
CA GLY A 64 4.33 0.37 -6.48
C GLY A 64 3.76 0.73 -5.10
N CYS A 65 3.15 1.92 -4.93
CA CYS A 65 2.64 2.37 -3.63
C CYS A 65 1.12 2.57 -3.64
N VAL A 66 0.46 2.17 -2.55
CA VAL A 66 -0.98 2.42 -2.35
C VAL A 66 -1.17 3.77 -1.69
N ARG A 67 -1.99 4.63 -2.30
CA ARG A 67 -2.33 5.95 -1.74
C ARG A 67 -3.65 5.94 -1.00
N ILE A 68 -3.64 6.43 0.23
CA ILE A 68 -4.83 6.65 1.06
C ILE A 68 -4.79 8.10 1.57
N GLY A 69 -5.52 8.98 0.90
CA GLY A 69 -5.41 10.42 1.18
C GLY A 69 -4.00 10.92 0.85
N ILE A 70 -3.32 11.51 1.84
CA ILE A 70 -1.93 12.01 1.74
C ILE A 70 -0.86 10.96 2.11
N LYS A 71 -1.30 9.77 2.53
CA LYS A 71 -0.41 8.69 2.98
C LYS A 71 -0.17 7.73 1.83
N ALA A 72 1.08 7.33 1.63
CA ALA A 72 1.47 6.27 0.73
C ALA A 72 2.08 5.11 1.52
N TYR A 73 1.75 3.88 1.13
CA TYR A 73 2.30 2.68 1.74
C TYR A 73 3.18 1.95 0.74
N VAL A 74 4.40 1.59 1.17
CA VAL A 74 5.45 1.05 0.30
C VAL A 74 5.97 -0.27 0.88
N PRO A 75 6.11 -1.35 0.09
CA PRO A 75 6.67 -2.60 0.57
C PRO A 75 8.13 -2.46 1.05
N LYS A 76 8.47 -2.99 2.23
CA LYS A 76 9.83 -2.92 2.83
C LYS A 76 10.77 -4.06 2.44
N PHE A 77 10.48 -4.81 1.38
CA PHE A 77 11.28 -6.00 1.05
C PHE A 77 12.70 -5.60 0.62
N LYS A 78 13.68 -5.82 1.52
CA LYS A 78 15.10 -5.87 1.18
C LYS A 78 15.30 -6.97 0.14
N SER A 79 15.80 -6.61 -1.04
CA SER A 79 16.49 -7.55 -1.94
C SER A 79 17.80 -7.99 -1.31
#